data_AF-A0A7Y4RNX9-F1
#
_entry.id   AF-A0A7Y4RNX9-F1
#
_cell.length_a   1.000
_cell.length_b   1.000
_cell.length_c   1.000
_cell.angle_alpha   90.00
_cell.angle_beta   90.00
_cell.angle_gamma   90.00
#
_symmetry.space_group_name_H-M   'P 1'
#
loop_
_entity.id
_entity.type
_entity.pdbx_description
1 polymer ?
#
loop_
_entity_poly.entity_id
_entity_poly.type
_entity_poly.pdbx_seq_one_letter_code
_entity_poly.pdbx_strand_id
1 'polypeptide(L)'
;MRHVPEDELHAYLDQALSRSQCVEIETHLAGCARCRDRRDDTAAIRDRTTALLNRMTPRALIIPPPFDSLADRHPMVTRAQIWARRGRRAGLLAAGLLTAVAAGWGGRSLLDSRELGPAPLSNLASLSLAAPAPADPVADFHPESSPIPIQEKTPRLRVTVPAAEPRRVENILPAPVNMQLASMSLSGGTTVANTAVPATRLEAGSPFDRIWRSVQWEEALQIAGSGLPFIEGLPVIGVLVHAGTYGERPMVIVAQQDPGGDIIQSIEGPVGKVLEVLQRQAASDIHMSEPARTAPDYVDGPAGIRRANRMMLVTGRLSVDSLNALARVATIR
;
A
#
# COMPACT_ATOMS: atom_id res chain seq x y z
N MET A 1 35.41 3.39 -50.27
CA MET A 1 34.85 4.42 -49.37
C MET A 1 35.34 4.14 -47.97
N ARG A 2 35.83 5.17 -47.25
CA ARG A 2 36.25 5.03 -45.85
C ARG A 2 35.00 5.10 -44.97
N HIS A 3 34.80 4.13 -44.08
CA HIS A 3 33.70 4.14 -43.12
C HIS A 3 34.03 5.07 -41.94
N VAL A 4 33.00 5.65 -41.33
CA VAL A 4 33.15 6.42 -40.07
C VAL A 4 33.67 5.47 -38.98
N PRO A 5 34.76 5.83 -38.27
CA PRO A 5 35.26 5.04 -37.15
C PRO A 5 34.23 5.00 -36.01
N GLU A 6 34.26 3.93 -35.23
CA GLU A 6 33.26 3.67 -34.17
C GLU A 6 33.26 4.78 -33.11
N ASP A 7 34.44 5.28 -32.73
CA ASP A 7 34.59 6.35 -31.74
C ASP A 7 33.90 7.65 -32.16
N GLU A 8 33.98 8.03 -33.44
CA GLU A 8 33.31 9.22 -33.99
C GLU A 8 31.79 9.02 -34.04
N LEU A 9 31.32 7.79 -34.28
CA LEU A 9 29.90 7.47 -34.28
C LEU A 9 29.30 7.57 -32.86
N HIS A 10 30.03 7.11 -31.85
CA HIS A 10 29.65 7.30 -30.44
C HIS A 10 29.64 8.78 -30.05
N ALA A 11 30.69 9.52 -30.39
CA ALA A 11 30.76 10.95 -30.14
C ALA A 11 29.64 11.74 -30.84
N TYR A 12 29.23 11.31 -32.04
CA TYR A 12 28.07 11.85 -32.74
C TYR A 12 26.76 11.62 -31.96
N LEU A 13 26.51 10.39 -31.51
CA LEU A 13 25.31 10.05 -30.73
C LEU A 13 25.25 10.77 -29.38
N ASP A 14 26.40 11.03 -28.76
CA ASP A 14 26.50 11.75 -27.49
C ASP A 14 26.52 13.28 -27.66
N GLN A 15 26.40 13.78 -28.90
CA GLN A 15 26.48 15.21 -29.25
C GLN A 15 27.80 15.87 -28.80
N ALA A 16 28.88 15.09 -28.75
CA ALA A 16 30.20 15.52 -28.30
C ALA A 16 31.10 16.04 -29.44
N LEU A 17 30.64 15.99 -30.69
CA LEU A 17 31.38 16.48 -31.86
C LEU A 17 31.12 17.96 -32.14
N SER A 18 32.08 18.60 -32.82
CA SER A 18 31.88 19.95 -33.34
C SER A 18 30.79 19.97 -34.43
N ARG A 19 30.10 21.12 -34.61
CA ARG A 19 29.04 21.26 -35.62
C ARG A 19 29.48 20.89 -37.03
N SER A 20 30.72 21.22 -37.40
CA SER A 20 31.27 20.88 -38.72
C SER A 20 31.45 19.38 -38.91
N GLN A 21 31.91 18.66 -37.88
CA GLN A 21 32.05 17.20 -37.92
C GLN A 21 30.69 16.50 -37.98
N CYS A 22 29.67 17.02 -37.28
CA CYS A 22 28.31 16.50 -37.39
C CYS A 22 27.80 16.58 -38.84
N VAL A 23 28.00 17.70 -39.53
CA VAL A 23 27.59 17.85 -40.94
C VAL A 23 28.34 16.88 -41.86
N GLU A 24 29.62 16.65 -41.62
CA GLU A 24 30.42 15.68 -42.39
C GLU A 24 29.89 14.24 -42.19
N ILE A 25 29.62 13.84 -40.95
CA ILE A 25 29.06 12.52 -40.62
C ILE A 25 27.65 12.38 -41.21
N GLU A 26 26.80 13.39 -41.12
CA GLU A 26 25.45 13.37 -41.69
C GLU A 26 25.48 13.21 -43.21
N THR A 27 26.38 13.94 -43.88
CA THR A 27 26.61 13.81 -45.32
C THR A 27 27.07 12.40 -45.68
N HIS A 28 27.95 11.79 -44.87
CA HIS A 28 28.38 10.41 -45.05
C HIS A 28 27.25 9.39 -44.82
N LEU A 29 26.46 9.57 -43.76
CA LEU A 29 25.33 8.71 -43.44
C LEU A 29 24.25 8.74 -44.54
N ALA A 30 24.05 9.88 -45.20
CA ALA A 30 23.16 9.98 -46.36
C ALA A 30 23.62 9.08 -47.52
N GLY A 31 24.92 8.89 -47.70
CA GLY A 31 25.51 8.10 -48.79
C GLY A 31 25.84 6.64 -48.46
N CYS A 32 25.94 6.26 -47.18
CA CYS A 32 26.43 4.93 -46.76
C CYS A 32 25.40 4.15 -45.92
N ALA A 33 24.77 3.13 -46.51
CA ALA A 33 23.81 2.25 -45.81
C ALA A 33 24.43 1.55 -44.59
N ARG A 34 25.63 0.96 -44.74
CA ARG A 34 26.31 0.25 -43.65
C ARG A 34 26.57 1.12 -42.41
N CYS A 35 26.91 2.39 -42.60
CA CYS A 35 27.13 3.31 -41.49
C CYS A 35 25.80 3.74 -40.83
N ARG A 36 24.70 3.80 -41.59
CA ARG A 36 23.35 3.99 -41.02
C ARG A 36 22.93 2.81 -40.16
N ASP A 37 23.09 1.58 -40.67
CA ASP A 37 22.74 0.37 -39.91
C ASP A 37 23.51 0.31 -38.58
N ARG A 38 24.83 0.57 -38.61
CA ARG A 38 25.66 0.64 -37.39
C ARG A 38 25.21 1.73 -36.41
N ARG A 39 24.81 2.91 -36.92
CA ARG A 39 24.28 3.99 -36.08
C ARG A 39 23.01 3.52 -35.36
N ASP A 40 22.12 2.88 -36.09
CA ASP A 40 20.82 2.45 -35.60
C ASP A 40 20.97 1.30 -34.58
N ASP A 41 21.91 0.38 -34.80
CA ASP A 41 22.26 -0.68 -33.83
C ASP A 41 22.76 -0.08 -32.49
N THR A 42 23.69 0.88 -32.56
CA THR A 42 24.23 1.55 -31.37
C THR A 42 23.15 2.37 -30.65
N ALA A 43 22.30 3.08 -31.40
CA ALA A 43 21.16 3.80 -30.84
C ALA A 43 20.18 2.85 -30.13
N ALA A 44 19.88 1.68 -30.73
CA ALA A 44 19.00 0.67 -30.14
C ALA A 44 19.56 0.05 -28.85
N ILE A 45 20.89 -0.06 -28.71
CA ILE A 45 21.51 -0.46 -27.43
C ILE A 45 21.32 0.64 -26.39
N ARG A 46 21.58 1.90 -26.74
CA ARG A 46 21.43 3.06 -25.83
C ARG A 46 20.00 3.22 -25.34
N ASP A 47 19.02 3.06 -26.22
CA ASP A 47 17.60 3.13 -25.87
C ASP A 47 17.21 2.00 -24.90
N ARG A 48 17.69 0.77 -25.13
CA ARG A 48 17.46 -0.35 -24.20
C ARG A 48 18.09 -0.09 -22.84
N THR A 49 19.32 0.40 -22.79
CA THR A 49 19.96 0.76 -21.52
C THR A 49 19.23 1.89 -20.79
N THR A 50 18.77 2.91 -21.52
CA THR A 50 17.99 4.02 -20.96
C THR A 50 16.64 3.53 -20.43
N ALA A 51 15.98 2.62 -21.15
CA ALA A 51 14.74 2.00 -20.70
C ALA A 51 14.94 1.15 -19.43
N LEU A 52 16.03 0.39 -19.34
CA LEU A 52 16.39 -0.37 -18.13
C LEU A 52 16.70 0.55 -16.96
N LEU A 53 17.49 1.61 -17.19
CA LEU A 53 17.77 2.62 -16.17
C LEU A 53 16.48 3.27 -15.70
N ASN A 54 15.60 3.71 -16.61
CA ASN A 54 14.30 4.29 -16.25
C ASN A 54 13.41 3.36 -15.41
N ARG A 55 13.51 2.04 -15.59
CA ARG A 55 12.82 1.06 -14.74
C ARG A 55 13.44 0.95 -13.35
N MET A 56 14.75 1.14 -13.24
CA MET A 56 15.49 1.09 -11.99
C MET A 56 15.56 2.46 -11.29
N THR A 57 15.32 3.56 -12.00
CA THR A 57 15.37 4.91 -11.43
C THR A 57 14.36 4.95 -10.28
N PRO A 58 14.81 5.15 -9.03
CA PRO A 58 13.91 5.23 -7.90
C PRO A 58 12.88 6.30 -8.21
N ARG A 59 11.59 5.95 -8.06
CA ARG A 59 10.46 6.88 -8.27
C ARG A 59 10.88 8.21 -7.67
N ALA A 60 10.90 9.26 -8.49
CA ALA A 60 11.32 10.58 -8.08
C ALA A 60 10.73 10.84 -6.70
N LEU A 61 11.60 10.86 -5.70
CA LEU A 61 11.23 11.25 -4.35
C LEU A 61 10.55 12.59 -4.55
N ILE A 62 9.24 12.64 -4.31
CA ILE A 62 8.50 13.89 -4.28
C ILE A 62 9.20 14.68 -3.19
N ILE A 63 10.15 15.53 -3.57
CA ILE A 63 10.83 16.43 -2.65
C ILE A 63 9.68 17.27 -2.12
N PRO A 64 9.32 17.11 -0.83
CA PRO A 64 8.24 17.90 -0.28
C PRO A 64 8.61 19.36 -0.50
N PRO A 65 7.66 20.19 -0.95
CA PRO A 65 7.95 21.60 -1.13
C PRO A 65 8.43 22.16 0.21
N PRO A 66 9.31 23.19 0.19
CA PRO A 66 9.94 23.72 1.41
C PRO A 66 8.88 24.04 2.47
N PHE A 67 9.22 23.81 3.73
CA PHE A 67 8.26 23.89 4.85
C PHE A 67 7.49 25.22 4.88
N ASP A 68 8.13 26.31 4.49
CA ASP A 68 7.52 27.65 4.40
C ASP A 68 6.29 27.66 3.46
N SER A 69 6.37 26.95 2.33
CA SER A 69 5.25 26.83 1.39
C SER A 69 4.09 25.99 1.91
N LEU A 70 4.34 25.11 2.90
CA LEU A 70 3.30 24.36 3.60
C LEU A 70 2.69 25.17 4.75
N ALA A 71 3.52 25.93 5.47
CA ALA A 71 3.08 26.86 6.50
C ALA A 71 2.14 27.92 5.95
N ASP A 72 2.41 28.45 4.75
CA ASP A 72 1.54 29.41 4.06
C ASP A 72 0.22 28.81 3.55
N ARG A 73 0.19 27.51 3.25
CA ARG A 73 -1.03 26.82 2.78
C ARG A 73 -1.97 26.39 3.91
N HIS A 74 -1.43 26.11 5.10
CA HIS A 74 -2.22 25.69 6.25
C HIS A 74 -3.33 26.69 6.68
N PRO A 75 -3.10 28.03 6.70
CA PRO A 75 -4.16 28.98 7.05
C PRO A 75 -5.25 29.07 5.97
N MET A 76 -4.94 28.82 4.69
CA MET A 76 -5.93 28.88 3.62
C MET A 76 -6.94 27.71 3.68
N VAL A 77 -6.46 26.49 3.90
CA VAL A 77 -7.33 25.31 3.97
C VAL A 77 -8.20 25.33 5.23
N THR A 78 -7.62 25.72 6.37
CA THR A 78 -8.36 25.82 7.65
C THR A 78 -9.42 26.92 7.60
N ARG A 79 -9.13 28.09 7.02
CA ARG A 79 -10.13 29.15 6.83
C ARG A 79 -11.28 28.69 5.92
N ALA A 80 -10.99 28.06 4.78
CA ALA A 80 -12.03 27.56 3.88
C ALA A 80 -12.97 26.55 4.56
N GLN A 81 -12.42 25.63 5.35
CA GLN A 81 -13.22 24.64 6.10
C GLN A 81 -14.08 25.28 7.20
N ILE A 82 -13.53 26.26 7.93
CA ILE A 82 -14.28 26.98 8.98
C ILE A 82 -15.43 27.77 8.35
N TRP A 83 -15.20 28.46 7.23
CA TRP A 83 -16.23 29.20 6.50
C TRP A 83 -17.32 28.26 5.95
N ALA A 84 -16.95 27.12 5.36
CA ALA A 84 -17.91 26.13 4.87
C ALA A 84 -18.77 25.50 5.98
N ARG A 85 -18.21 25.33 7.20
CA ARG A 85 -18.97 24.86 8.37
C ARG A 85 -19.94 25.93 8.89
N ARG A 86 -19.52 27.20 8.92
CA ARG A 86 -20.38 28.32 9.31
C ARG A 86 -21.54 28.52 8.32
N GLY A 87 -21.27 28.45 7.01
CA GLY A 87 -22.29 28.53 5.97
C GLY A 87 -23.36 27.44 6.10
N ARG A 88 -22.94 26.18 6.35
CA ARG A 88 -23.88 25.06 6.56
C ARG A 88 -24.76 25.22 7.81
N ARG A 89 -24.18 25.68 8.94
CA ARG A 89 -24.96 25.94 10.17
C ARG A 89 -25.94 27.10 9.98
N ALA A 90 -25.54 28.16 9.29
CA ALA A 90 -26.42 29.28 8.96
C ALA A 90 -27.58 28.84 8.04
N GLY A 91 -27.31 27.99 7.04
CA GLY A 91 -28.34 27.45 6.16
C GLY A 91 -29.38 26.60 6.91
N LEU A 92 -28.95 25.76 7.86
CA LEU A 92 -29.86 24.96 8.68
C LEU A 92 -30.75 25.81 9.59
N LEU A 93 -30.21 26.88 10.18
CA LEU A 93 -30.99 27.82 10.99
C LEU A 93 -32.04 28.58 10.15
N ALA A 94 -31.67 29.00 8.93
CA ALA A 94 -32.60 29.67 8.02
C ALA A 94 -33.75 28.74 7.58
N ALA A 95 -33.46 27.46 7.30
CA ALA A 95 -34.46 26.47 6.93
C ALA A 95 -35.47 26.19 8.07
N GLY A 96 -35.01 26.21 9.33
CA GLY A 96 -35.87 26.06 10.51
C GLY A 96 -36.82 27.24 10.72
N LEU A 97 -36.37 28.47 10.47
CA LEU A 97 -37.23 29.67 10.57
C LEU A 97 -38.32 29.67 9.49
N LEU A 98 -38.00 29.27 8.26
CA LEU A 98 -38.97 29.18 7.18
C LEU A 98 -40.05 28.11 7.44
N THR A 99 -39.67 26.95 7.99
CA THR A 99 -40.64 25.91 8.36
C THR A 99 -41.54 26.35 9.52
N ALA A 100 -41.02 27.06 10.52
CA ALA A 100 -41.83 27.59 11.62
C ALA A 100 -42.86 28.64 11.14
N VAL A 101 -42.46 29.55 10.25
CA VAL A 101 -43.37 30.55 9.67
C VAL A 101 -44.43 29.90 8.78
N ALA A 102 -44.04 28.93 7.93
CA ALA A 102 -44.98 28.21 7.08
C ALA A 102 -45.99 27.38 7.88
N ALA A 103 -45.55 26.70 8.95
CA ALA A 103 -46.43 25.96 9.85
C ALA A 103 -47.39 26.89 10.61
N GLY A 104 -46.91 28.06 11.05
CA GLY A 104 -47.73 29.07 11.71
C GLY A 104 -48.83 29.65 10.80
N TRP A 105 -48.53 29.82 9.50
CA TRP A 105 -49.52 30.32 8.54
C TRP A 105 -50.53 29.24 8.13
N GLY A 106 -50.10 28.00 7.95
CA GLY A 106 -50.98 26.86 7.64
C GLY A 106 -51.91 26.46 8.78
N GLY A 107 -51.48 26.62 10.04
CA GLY A 107 -52.35 26.34 11.20
C GLY A 107 -53.52 27.32 11.35
N ARG A 108 -53.36 28.56 10.89
CA ARG A 108 -54.38 29.60 11.03
C ARG A 108 -55.56 29.41 10.06
N SER A 109 -55.31 28.92 8.84
CA SER A 109 -56.38 28.68 7.86
C SER A 109 -57.31 27.51 8.24
N LEU A 110 -56.79 26.52 8.96
CA LEU A 110 -57.58 25.38 9.45
C LEU A 110 -58.48 25.76 10.64
N LEU A 111 -58.09 26.77 11.43
CA LEU A 111 -58.91 27.27 12.55
C LEU A 111 -60.02 28.21 12.07
N ASP A 112 -59.78 29.02 11.02
CA ASP A 112 -60.82 29.85 10.40
C ASP A 112 -61.89 29.06 9.63
N SER A 113 -61.58 27.82 9.21
CA SER A 113 -62.54 26.96 8.49
C SER A 113 -63.60 26.30 9.37
N ARG A 114 -63.66 26.62 10.68
CA ARG A 114 -64.54 25.93 11.65
C ARG A 114 -65.85 26.66 11.96
N GLU A 115 -66.13 27.78 11.33
CA GLU A 115 -67.44 28.44 11.42
C GLU A 115 -68.18 28.36 10.08
N LEU A 116 -68.81 27.21 9.79
CA LEU A 116 -70.06 27.12 9.01
C LEU A 116 -70.49 25.64 8.91
N GLY A 117 -71.58 25.29 9.59
CA GLY A 117 -72.48 24.19 9.19
C GLY A 117 -72.58 23.00 10.15
N PRO A 118 -73.76 22.73 10.75
CA PRO A 118 -74.00 21.52 11.51
C PRO A 118 -74.51 20.35 10.64
N ALA A 119 -73.96 19.16 10.93
CA ALA A 119 -74.52 17.81 10.72
C ALA A 119 -74.65 17.28 9.26
N PRO A 120 -74.81 15.95 9.02
CA PRO A 120 -74.89 14.84 9.97
C PRO A 120 -73.90 13.68 9.74
N LEU A 121 -73.86 12.83 10.76
CA LEU A 121 -73.25 11.51 10.83
C LEU A 121 -73.60 10.63 9.62
N SER A 122 -72.60 10.01 9.00
CA SER A 122 -72.76 8.73 8.28
C SER A 122 -71.41 8.05 8.04
N ASN A 123 -71.39 6.77 8.42
CA ASN A 123 -70.67 5.66 7.82
C ASN A 123 -69.14 5.56 7.97
N LEU A 124 -68.78 4.75 8.97
CA LEU A 124 -68.18 3.43 8.82
C LEU A 124 -67.41 3.11 7.53
N ALA A 125 -66.24 2.51 7.78
CA ALA A 125 -65.61 1.39 7.06
C ALA A 125 -64.34 1.71 6.27
N SER A 126 -63.30 0.96 6.66
CA SER A 126 -62.24 0.45 5.79
C SER A 126 -61.17 1.44 5.33
N LEU A 127 -60.06 1.50 6.10
CA LEU A 127 -58.76 1.76 5.52
C LEU A 127 -57.85 0.55 5.75
N SER A 128 -57.77 -0.23 4.68
CA SER A 128 -56.80 -1.27 4.38
C SER A 128 -55.38 -0.73 4.55
N LEU A 129 -54.54 -1.48 5.29
CA LEU A 129 -53.12 -1.21 5.45
C LEU A 129 -52.40 -1.65 4.15
N ALA A 130 -52.31 -0.75 3.18
CA ALA A 130 -51.48 -0.95 1.99
C ALA A 130 -50.06 -0.45 2.25
N ALA A 131 -49.11 -1.37 2.21
CA ALA A 131 -47.67 -1.10 2.23
C ALA A 131 -47.25 -0.20 1.05
N PRO A 132 -46.27 0.69 1.21
CA PRO A 132 -45.76 1.48 0.09
C PRO A 132 -44.81 0.63 -0.76
N ALA A 133 -45.19 0.39 -2.01
CA ALA A 133 -44.26 0.03 -3.08
C ALA A 133 -43.61 1.31 -3.64
N PRO A 134 -42.31 1.30 -3.95
CA PRO A 134 -41.61 2.40 -4.60
C PRO A 134 -41.98 2.49 -6.09
N ALA A 135 -42.24 3.70 -6.59
CA ALA A 135 -42.38 3.98 -8.01
C ALA A 135 -41.10 4.66 -8.55
N ASP A 136 -40.32 3.91 -9.34
CA ASP A 136 -40.23 4.03 -10.81
C ASP A 136 -39.78 5.37 -11.46
N PRO A 137 -39.44 5.39 -12.78
CA PRO A 137 -38.05 5.32 -13.24
C PRO A 137 -37.68 6.55 -14.10
N VAL A 138 -36.40 6.91 -14.17
CA VAL A 138 -35.96 7.92 -15.15
C VAL A 138 -34.62 7.51 -15.79
N ALA A 139 -34.68 7.47 -17.12
CA ALA A 139 -33.61 7.57 -18.10
C ALA A 139 -32.80 6.30 -18.42
N ASP A 140 -33.31 5.58 -19.41
CA ASP A 140 -32.51 4.93 -20.44
C ASP A 140 -31.51 5.93 -21.05
N PHE A 141 -30.23 5.69 -20.82
CA PHE A 141 -29.16 6.07 -21.72
C PHE A 141 -28.36 4.80 -22.03
N HIS A 142 -28.67 4.19 -23.17
CA HIS A 142 -27.85 3.19 -23.82
C HIS A 142 -26.78 3.93 -24.66
N PRO A 143 -25.50 3.96 -24.28
CA PRO A 143 -24.44 4.03 -25.27
C PRO A 143 -24.30 2.63 -25.86
N GLU A 144 -24.82 2.48 -27.07
CA GLU A 144 -24.52 1.38 -27.98
C GLU A 144 -23.02 1.44 -28.34
N SER A 145 -22.19 0.85 -27.49
CA SER A 145 -20.80 0.55 -27.83
C SER A 145 -20.78 -0.73 -28.67
N SER A 146 -20.78 -0.53 -29.98
CA SER A 146 -20.36 -1.57 -30.93
C SER A 146 -19.02 -2.16 -30.46
N PRO A 147 -18.92 -3.48 -30.20
CA PRO A 147 -17.62 -4.11 -30.04
C PRO A 147 -16.93 -4.09 -31.41
N ILE A 148 -15.88 -3.28 -31.53
CA ILE A 148 -14.93 -3.39 -32.63
C ILE A 148 -14.34 -4.80 -32.56
N PRO A 149 -14.47 -5.65 -33.59
CA PRO A 149 -13.76 -6.91 -33.64
C PRO A 149 -12.27 -6.61 -33.79
N ILE A 150 -11.53 -6.69 -32.69
CA ILE A 150 -10.07 -6.70 -32.73
C ILE A 150 -9.66 -8.05 -33.33
N GLN A 151 -9.32 -8.05 -34.62
CA GLN A 151 -8.59 -9.16 -35.22
C GLN A 151 -7.20 -9.22 -34.58
N GLU A 152 -7.02 -10.10 -33.60
CA GLU A 152 -5.70 -10.59 -33.22
C GLU A 152 -5.13 -11.45 -34.36
N LYS A 153 -4.63 -10.80 -35.41
CA LYS A 153 -3.62 -11.42 -36.30
C LYS A 153 -2.27 -11.27 -35.62
N THR A 154 -1.98 -12.13 -34.66
CA THR A 154 -0.60 -12.38 -34.23
C THR A 154 0.08 -13.19 -35.34
N PRO A 155 1.12 -12.67 -36.02
CA PRO A 155 1.99 -13.53 -36.80
C PRO A 155 2.72 -14.46 -35.82
N ARG A 156 2.42 -15.76 -35.87
CA ARG A 156 3.24 -16.80 -35.25
C ARG A 156 4.62 -16.77 -35.90
N LEU A 157 5.54 -15.99 -35.33
CA LEU A 157 6.96 -16.15 -35.58
C LEU A 157 7.39 -17.47 -34.95
N ARG A 158 7.53 -18.46 -35.82
CA ARG A 158 8.07 -19.79 -35.54
C ARG A 158 9.56 -19.62 -35.23
N VAL A 159 9.88 -19.35 -33.96
CA VAL A 159 11.27 -19.42 -33.49
C VAL A 159 11.59 -20.91 -33.32
N THR A 160 12.27 -21.46 -34.33
CA THR A 160 13.01 -22.72 -34.21
C THR A 160 14.15 -22.49 -33.22
N VAL A 161 13.94 -22.90 -31.97
CA VAL A 161 15.01 -23.05 -30.98
C VAL A 161 15.80 -24.31 -31.36
N PRO A 162 17.10 -24.22 -31.69
CA PRO A 162 17.91 -25.42 -31.89
C PRO A 162 18.08 -26.15 -30.56
N ALA A 163 17.88 -27.47 -30.61
CA ALA A 163 18.09 -28.38 -29.49
C ALA A 163 19.54 -28.30 -28.99
N ALA A 164 19.72 -27.81 -27.77
CA ALA A 164 20.98 -27.87 -27.06
C ALA A 164 21.05 -29.18 -26.27
N GLU A 165 22.05 -30.00 -26.60
CA GLU A 165 22.41 -31.24 -25.92
C GLU A 165 22.68 -31.02 -24.42
N PRO A 166 22.32 -31.98 -23.56
CA PRO A 166 22.63 -31.91 -22.14
C PRO A 166 24.11 -32.21 -21.89
N ARG A 167 24.90 -31.16 -21.66
CA ARG A 167 26.27 -31.29 -21.17
C ARG A 167 26.24 -31.62 -19.67
N ARG A 168 26.43 -32.92 -19.39
CA ARG A 168 26.70 -33.49 -18.06
C ARG A 168 27.98 -32.88 -17.49
N VAL A 169 27.87 -32.15 -16.39
CA VAL A 169 29.00 -31.80 -15.51
C VAL A 169 28.63 -32.26 -14.10
N GLU A 170 29.11 -33.45 -13.76
CA GLU A 170 29.37 -33.84 -12.38
C GLU A 170 30.47 -32.92 -11.84
N ASN A 171 30.18 -32.18 -10.77
CA ASN A 171 31.14 -31.98 -9.70
C ASN A 171 30.39 -31.64 -8.41
N ILE A 172 30.58 -32.58 -7.48
CA ILE A 172 30.05 -32.66 -6.13
C ILE A 172 30.93 -31.78 -5.23
N LEU A 173 30.32 -30.88 -4.46
CA LEU A 173 30.85 -30.37 -3.18
C LEU A 173 29.64 -29.89 -2.32
N PRO A 174 29.68 -30.10 -1.00
CA PRO A 174 28.49 -30.18 -0.16
C PRO A 174 27.97 -28.81 0.27
N ALA A 175 26.64 -28.66 0.23
CA ALA A 175 25.95 -27.54 0.86
C ALA A 175 25.98 -27.68 2.39
N PRO A 176 26.14 -26.60 3.16
CA PRO A 176 25.93 -26.64 4.60
C PRO A 176 24.44 -26.84 4.88
N VAL A 177 24.12 -28.03 5.40
CA VAL A 177 22.86 -28.36 6.05
C VAL A 177 22.81 -27.61 7.38
N ASN A 178 21.81 -26.73 7.58
CA ASN A 178 21.08 -26.50 8.85
C ASN A 178 20.28 -25.19 8.79
N MET A 179 19.05 -25.28 8.30
CA MET A 179 17.94 -24.42 8.72
C MET A 179 16.66 -25.25 8.72
N GLN A 180 16.51 -26.07 9.75
CA GLN A 180 15.21 -26.60 10.15
C GLN A 180 14.82 -25.86 11.43
N LEU A 181 14.11 -24.75 11.26
CA LEU A 181 13.33 -24.20 12.37
C LEU A 181 12.23 -25.21 12.68
N ALA A 182 12.26 -25.67 13.93
CA ALA A 182 11.44 -26.74 14.45
C ALA A 182 9.96 -26.58 14.09
N SER A 183 9.50 -27.48 13.23
CA SER A 183 8.10 -27.89 13.19
C SER A 183 7.84 -28.75 14.42
N MET A 184 7.65 -28.15 15.60
CA MET A 184 7.20 -28.90 16.76
C MET A 184 5.70 -29.20 16.58
N SER A 185 5.42 -30.40 16.07
CA SER A 185 4.10 -31.03 16.19
C SER A 185 3.78 -31.24 17.68
N LEU A 186 2.83 -30.49 18.21
CA LEU A 186 2.19 -30.78 19.48
C LEU A 186 1.06 -31.79 19.23
N SER A 187 1.37 -33.08 19.43
CA SER A 187 0.34 -34.12 19.59
C SER A 187 -0.07 -34.22 21.06
N GLY A 188 -1.33 -33.86 21.35
CA GLY A 188 -2.24 -34.45 22.35
C GLY A 188 -1.86 -34.50 23.84
N GLY A 189 -2.67 -33.86 24.69
CA GLY A 189 -2.77 -34.22 26.12
C GLY A 189 -3.31 -33.15 27.07
N THR A 190 -4.63 -33.05 27.15
CA THR A 190 -5.51 -32.87 28.34
C THR A 190 -5.08 -32.00 29.56
N THR A 191 -5.98 -31.06 29.90
CA THR A 191 -6.35 -30.49 31.24
C THR A 191 -5.42 -29.57 32.03
N VAL A 192 -5.88 -28.31 32.15
CA VAL A 192 -5.94 -27.38 33.30
C VAL A 192 -4.81 -27.45 34.35
N ALA A 193 -3.92 -26.46 34.34
CA ALA A 193 -3.50 -25.69 35.52
C ALA A 193 -2.73 -24.43 35.11
N ASN A 194 -3.12 -23.29 35.67
CA ASN A 194 -2.47 -22.00 35.50
C ASN A 194 -1.12 -22.04 36.23
N THR A 195 -0.05 -22.47 35.55
CA THR A 195 1.31 -22.49 36.08
C THR A 195 2.20 -21.77 35.07
N ALA A 196 2.91 -20.75 35.55
CA ALA A 196 3.80 -19.93 34.74
C ALA A 196 4.68 -20.80 33.85
N VAL A 197 4.42 -20.75 32.54
CA VAL A 197 5.21 -21.45 31.53
C VAL A 197 6.62 -20.87 31.60
N PRO A 198 7.66 -21.68 31.85
CA PRO A 198 9.02 -21.18 31.73
C PRO A 198 9.20 -20.73 30.29
N ALA A 199 9.52 -19.45 30.09
CA ALA A 199 9.84 -18.90 28.79
C ALA A 199 10.84 -19.83 28.10
N THR A 200 10.38 -20.57 27.10
CA THR A 200 11.22 -21.47 26.31
C THR A 200 12.29 -20.59 25.68
N ARG A 201 13.50 -20.67 26.23
CA ARG A 201 14.65 -19.88 25.82
C ARG A 201 14.91 -20.23 24.35
N LEU A 202 14.53 -19.33 23.43
CA LEU A 202 14.90 -19.45 22.02
C LEU A 202 16.41 -19.69 21.98
N GLU A 203 16.84 -20.76 21.31
CA GLU A 203 18.23 -21.18 21.28
C GLU A 203 19.13 -20.07 20.74
N ALA A 204 20.22 -19.83 21.48
CA ALA A 204 21.24 -18.84 21.21
C ALA A 204 22.01 -19.22 19.94
N GLY A 205 21.55 -18.71 18.81
CA GLY A 205 22.15 -18.93 17.49
C GLY A 205 21.45 -18.14 16.37
N SER A 206 20.42 -17.38 16.73
CA SER A 206 19.70 -16.56 15.77
C SER A 206 20.48 -15.28 15.48
N PRO A 207 20.61 -14.84 14.22
CA PRO A 207 21.27 -13.57 13.86
C PRO A 207 20.60 -12.33 14.50
N PHE A 208 19.47 -12.51 15.19
CA PHE A 208 18.77 -11.49 15.96
C PHE A 208 19.35 -11.27 17.38
N ASP A 209 20.20 -12.17 17.90
CA ASP A 209 20.61 -12.20 19.33
C ASP A 209 21.38 -10.99 19.85
N ARG A 210 21.98 -10.17 18.97
CA ARG A 210 22.76 -9.00 19.42
C ARG A 210 21.98 -7.69 19.46
N ILE A 211 20.78 -7.63 18.88
CA ILE A 211 20.03 -6.37 18.74
C ILE A 211 18.56 -6.48 19.13
N TRP A 212 17.99 -7.69 19.06
CA TRP A 212 16.62 -7.94 19.48
C TRP A 212 16.60 -8.46 20.91
N ARG A 213 15.75 -7.87 21.74
CA ARG A 213 15.46 -8.39 23.08
C ARG A 213 14.08 -9.03 23.08
N SER A 214 13.99 -10.24 23.64
CA SER A 214 12.71 -10.82 24.04
C SER A 214 12.26 -10.16 25.33
N VAL A 215 11.04 -9.64 25.34
CA VAL A 215 10.45 -8.96 26.50
C VAL A 215 9.05 -9.50 26.76
N GLN A 216 8.60 -9.40 28.01
CA GLN A 216 7.21 -9.69 28.36
C GLN A 216 6.28 -8.63 27.77
N TRP A 217 5.01 -8.98 27.56
CA TRP A 217 4.03 -8.09 26.93
C TRP A 217 3.89 -6.73 27.63
N GLU A 218 3.81 -6.73 28.97
CA GLU A 218 3.68 -5.52 29.78
C GLU A 218 4.93 -4.64 29.71
N GLU A 219 6.12 -5.25 29.68
CA GLU A 219 7.38 -4.52 29.53
C GLU A 219 7.49 -3.92 28.12
N ALA A 220 7.06 -4.67 27.11
CA ALA A 220 6.98 -4.17 25.74
C ALA A 220 6.10 -2.92 25.66
N LEU A 221 4.92 -2.92 26.31
CA LEU A 221 4.02 -1.76 26.35
C LEU A 221 4.68 -0.54 26.99
N GLN A 222 5.48 -0.74 28.05
CA GLN A 222 6.23 0.36 28.66
C GLN A 222 7.34 0.90 27.74
N ILE A 223 8.00 0.02 26.98
CA ILE A 223 9.10 0.39 26.08
C ILE A 223 8.59 1.07 24.79
N ALA A 224 7.58 0.48 24.15
CA ALA A 224 7.07 0.93 22.87
C ALA A 224 6.05 2.07 22.99
N GLY A 225 5.51 2.28 24.20
CA GLY A 225 4.38 3.16 24.43
C GLY A 225 3.18 2.66 23.63
N SER A 226 2.58 3.54 22.83
CA SER A 226 1.41 3.20 22.01
C SER A 226 1.77 2.61 20.63
N GLY A 227 2.83 1.80 20.57
CA GLY A 227 3.46 1.32 19.34
C GLY A 227 3.33 -0.18 19.09
N LEU A 228 2.53 -0.91 19.88
CA LEU A 228 2.52 -2.37 19.81
C LEU A 228 1.42 -2.89 18.87
N PRO A 229 1.78 -3.54 17.75
CA PRO A 229 0.79 -4.14 16.88
C PRO A 229 0.23 -5.41 17.54
N PHE A 230 -1.10 -5.54 17.56
CA PHE A 230 -1.79 -6.67 18.14
C PHE A 230 -3.06 -7.00 17.37
N ILE A 231 -3.25 -8.29 17.08
CA ILE A 231 -4.47 -8.83 16.51
C ILE A 231 -5.35 -9.34 17.65
N GLU A 232 -6.56 -8.77 17.76
CA GLU A 232 -7.51 -9.17 18.80
C GLU A 232 -7.94 -10.63 18.65
N GLY A 233 -8.02 -11.34 19.79
CA GLY A 233 -8.41 -12.74 19.85
C GLY A 233 -7.28 -13.75 19.64
N LEU A 234 -6.07 -13.32 19.24
CA LEU A 234 -4.93 -14.22 19.11
C LEU A 234 -4.00 -14.15 20.34
N PRO A 235 -3.64 -15.29 20.98
CA PRO A 235 -2.70 -15.31 22.10
C PRO A 235 -1.30 -14.84 21.66
N VAL A 236 -0.71 -13.93 22.43
CA VAL A 236 0.67 -13.49 22.25
C VAL A 236 1.61 -14.54 22.85
N ILE A 237 2.52 -15.05 22.02
CA ILE A 237 3.52 -16.05 22.44
C ILE A 237 4.89 -15.42 22.69
N GLY A 238 5.16 -14.24 22.12
CA GLY A 238 6.41 -13.54 22.36
C GLY A 238 6.43 -12.16 21.71
N VAL A 239 7.23 -11.27 22.31
CA VAL A 239 7.48 -9.94 21.77
C VAL A 239 8.98 -9.73 21.64
N LEU A 240 9.41 -9.29 20.46
CA LEU A 240 10.77 -8.87 20.19
C LEU A 240 10.78 -7.36 19.98
N VAL A 241 11.68 -6.68 20.68
CA VAL A 241 11.85 -5.23 20.56
C VAL A 241 13.27 -4.90 20.13
N HIS A 242 13.37 -4.04 19.12
CA HIS A 242 14.63 -3.46 18.66
C HIS A 242 14.62 -1.96 18.94
N ALA A 243 15.61 -1.49 19.69
CA ALA A 243 15.72 -0.07 20.03
C ALA A 243 15.82 0.81 18.78
N GLY A 244 15.07 1.92 18.77
CA GLY A 244 15.15 2.95 17.73
C GLY A 244 16.44 3.77 17.85
N THR A 245 16.68 4.66 16.89
CA THR A 245 17.63 5.76 17.13
C THR A 245 17.07 6.74 18.16
N TYR A 246 17.91 7.62 18.74
CA TYR A 246 17.46 8.62 19.72
C TYR A 246 16.22 9.39 19.22
N GLY A 247 15.13 9.36 19.98
CA GLY A 247 13.85 10.00 19.64
C GLY A 247 12.93 9.22 18.69
N GLU A 248 13.38 8.10 18.12
CA GLU A 248 12.55 7.21 17.29
C GLU A 248 11.86 6.14 18.17
N ARG A 249 10.60 5.78 17.86
CA ARG A 249 9.96 4.65 18.54
C ARG A 249 10.67 3.36 18.17
N PRO A 250 10.81 2.40 19.11
CA PRO A 250 11.44 1.12 18.82
C PRO A 250 10.69 0.38 17.71
N MET A 251 11.38 -0.49 17.00
CA MET A 251 10.74 -1.46 16.10
C MET A 251 10.30 -2.67 16.92
N VAL A 252 9.10 -3.18 16.66
CA VAL A 252 8.50 -4.24 17.45
C VAL A 252 8.01 -5.36 16.54
N ILE A 253 8.26 -6.60 16.95
CA ILE A 253 7.70 -7.82 16.34
C ILE A 253 6.91 -8.55 17.42
N VAL A 254 5.60 -8.71 17.19
CA VAL A 254 4.71 -9.46 18.09
C VAL A 254 4.37 -10.78 17.42
N ALA A 255 4.80 -11.88 18.03
CA ALA A 255 4.42 -13.22 17.60
C ALA A 255 3.13 -13.64 18.32
N GLN A 256 2.11 -13.99 17.56
CA GLN A 256 0.82 -14.50 18.04
C GLN A 256 0.54 -15.85 17.40
N GLN A 257 -0.22 -16.71 18.08
CA GLN A 257 -0.59 -18.02 17.56
C GLN A 257 -2.04 -18.00 17.05
N ASP A 258 -2.26 -18.45 15.82
CA ASP A 258 -3.59 -18.66 15.24
C ASP A 258 -4.32 -19.85 15.90
N PRO A 259 -5.66 -19.99 15.85
CA PRO A 259 -6.34 -21.18 16.34
C PRO A 259 -5.87 -22.49 15.69
N GLY A 260 -5.31 -22.43 14.47
CA GLY A 260 -4.67 -23.57 13.80
C GLY A 260 -3.31 -23.98 14.40
N GLY A 261 -2.76 -23.20 15.33
CA GLY A 261 -1.44 -23.44 15.93
C GLY A 261 -0.28 -22.78 15.18
N ASP A 262 -0.53 -22.22 14.00
CA ASP A 262 0.46 -21.49 13.21
C ASP A 262 0.86 -20.17 13.88
N ILE A 263 2.13 -19.80 13.73
CA ILE A 263 2.67 -18.54 14.27
C ILE A 263 2.52 -17.44 13.22
N ILE A 264 1.91 -16.34 13.64
CA ILE A 264 1.77 -15.09 12.90
C ILE A 264 2.65 -14.04 13.57
N GLN A 265 3.38 -13.25 12.78
CA GLN A 265 4.21 -12.16 13.29
C GLN A 265 3.68 -10.82 12.78
N SER A 266 3.31 -9.94 13.70
CA SER A 266 2.98 -8.55 13.40
C SER A 266 4.22 -7.68 13.63
N ILE A 267 4.72 -7.06 12.56
CA ILE A 267 5.94 -6.26 12.57
C ILE A 267 5.56 -4.80 12.38
N GLU A 268 5.93 -3.94 13.34
CA GLU A 268 5.74 -2.48 13.25
C GLU A 268 7.09 -1.78 13.41
N GLY A 269 7.39 -0.86 12.49
CA GLY A 269 8.67 -0.18 12.52
C GLY A 269 8.90 0.84 11.40
N PRO A 270 10.07 1.48 11.40
CA PRO A 270 10.52 2.31 10.29
C PRO A 270 10.62 1.50 9.01
N VAL A 271 10.12 2.04 7.89
CA VAL A 271 9.98 1.31 6.61
C VAL A 271 11.29 0.62 6.19
N GLY A 272 12.43 1.31 6.29
CA GLY A 272 13.73 0.73 5.93
C GLY A 272 14.12 -0.49 6.77
N LYS A 273 13.89 -0.43 8.10
CA LYS A 273 14.22 -1.52 9.02
C LYS A 273 13.26 -2.71 8.87
N VAL A 274 11.97 -2.44 8.63
CA VAL A 274 10.98 -3.50 8.36
C VAL A 274 11.35 -4.26 7.09
N LEU A 275 11.66 -3.56 6.00
CA LEU A 275 12.06 -4.21 4.75
C LEU A 275 13.35 -5.04 4.91
N GLU A 276 14.30 -4.57 5.71
CA GLU A 276 15.52 -5.31 6.02
C GLU A 276 15.22 -6.62 6.78
N VAL A 277 14.32 -6.60 7.75
CA VAL A 277 13.88 -7.82 8.46
C VAL A 277 13.21 -8.80 7.50
N LEU A 278 12.34 -8.31 6.60
CA LEU A 278 11.66 -9.16 5.61
C LEU A 278 12.63 -9.80 4.62
N GLN A 279 13.63 -9.05 4.14
CA GLN A 279 14.66 -9.59 3.25
C GLN A 279 15.44 -10.73 3.92
N ARG A 280 15.68 -10.64 5.23
CA ARG A 280 16.35 -11.69 6.01
C ARG A 280 15.42 -12.87 6.30
N GLN A 281 14.12 -12.64 6.42
CA GLN A 281 13.09 -13.66 6.69
C GLN A 281 12.52 -14.30 5.42
N ALA A 282 13.11 -14.06 4.24
CA ALA A 282 12.64 -14.60 2.97
C ALA A 282 12.86 -16.14 2.86
N ALA A 283 12.16 -16.90 3.71
CA ALA A 283 11.95 -18.32 3.55
C ALA A 283 10.81 -18.54 2.55
N SER A 284 10.89 -19.61 1.75
CA SER A 284 9.96 -19.87 0.65
C SER A 284 8.51 -20.13 1.08
N ASP A 285 8.27 -20.42 2.37
CA ASP A 285 6.98 -20.78 2.94
C ASP A 285 6.35 -19.71 3.84
N ILE A 286 6.99 -18.54 3.95
CA ILE A 286 6.45 -17.40 4.71
C ILE A 286 5.80 -16.42 3.74
N HIS A 287 4.51 -16.20 3.94
CA HIS A 287 3.73 -15.21 3.22
C HIS A 287 3.67 -13.89 4.01
N MET A 288 3.33 -12.81 3.30
CA MET A 288 3.24 -11.46 3.84
C MET A 288 1.95 -10.78 3.41
N SER A 289 1.36 -10.00 4.32
CA SER A 289 0.26 -9.11 4.00
C SER A 289 0.72 -7.93 3.14
N GLU A 290 -0.23 -7.15 2.64
CA GLU A 290 0.04 -5.81 2.13
C GLU A 290 0.54 -4.91 3.27
N PRO A 291 1.49 -4.01 2.99
CA PRO A 291 2.04 -3.09 3.99
C PRO A 291 1.03 -1.99 4.35
N ALA A 292 0.68 -1.88 5.63
CA ALA A 292 -0.16 -0.81 6.15
C ALA A 292 0.69 0.34 6.69
N ARG A 293 0.34 1.60 6.37
CA ARG A 293 1.05 2.76 6.92
C ARG A 293 0.61 3.04 8.35
N THR A 294 1.55 3.32 9.23
CA THR A 294 1.28 3.69 10.63
C THR A 294 1.62 5.17 10.88
N ALA A 295 1.30 5.67 12.07
CA ALA A 295 1.64 7.05 12.44
C ALA A 295 3.16 7.25 12.33
N PRO A 296 3.65 8.30 11.65
CA PRO A 296 5.08 8.55 11.52
C PRO A 296 5.69 9.02 12.85
N ASP A 297 7.00 8.84 13.00
CA ASP A 297 7.75 9.48 14.08
C ASP A 297 8.29 10.83 13.63
N TYR A 298 8.33 11.78 14.56
CA TYR A 298 8.99 13.07 14.39
C TYR A 298 10.21 13.06 15.29
N VAL A 299 11.38 12.90 14.68
CA VAL A 299 12.66 12.73 15.38
C VAL A 299 13.49 13.99 15.21
N ASP A 300 13.99 14.54 16.31
CA ASP A 300 14.90 15.69 16.25
C ASP A 300 16.26 15.24 15.70
N GLY A 301 16.62 15.78 14.53
CA GLY A 301 17.93 15.58 13.93
C GLY A 301 18.77 16.86 13.97
N PRO A 302 20.09 16.77 13.68
CA PRO A 302 20.97 17.94 13.59
C PRO A 302 20.54 18.96 12.52
N ALA A 303 19.73 18.54 11.54
CA ALA A 303 19.16 19.39 10.50
C ALA A 303 17.68 19.77 10.75
N GLY A 304 17.17 19.58 11.97
CA GLY A 304 15.78 19.83 12.35
C GLY A 304 14.93 18.55 12.48
N ILE A 305 13.62 18.73 12.62
CA ILE A 305 12.65 17.63 12.82
C ILE A 305 12.55 16.80 11.54
N ARG A 306 12.98 15.54 11.60
CA ARG A 306 12.84 14.56 10.52
C ARG A 306 11.61 13.69 10.76
N ARG A 307 10.80 13.54 9.71
CA ARG A 307 9.71 12.56 9.69
C ARG A 307 10.24 11.18 9.31
N ALA A 308 10.16 10.21 10.21
CA ALA A 308 10.44 8.80 9.93
C ALA A 308 9.12 8.09 9.60
N ASN A 309 8.98 7.62 8.36
CA ASN A 309 7.81 6.86 7.94
C ASN A 309 7.85 5.47 8.55
N ARG A 310 6.71 5.04 9.08
CA ARG A 310 6.53 3.73 9.69
C ARG A 310 5.48 2.92 8.95
N MET A 311 5.62 1.61 9.04
CA MET A 311 4.68 0.65 8.47
C MET A 311 4.48 -0.52 9.41
N MET A 312 3.34 -1.16 9.24
CA MET A 312 2.97 -2.42 9.86
C MET A 312 2.75 -3.46 8.77
N LEU A 313 3.17 -4.69 9.04
CA LEU A 313 2.98 -5.84 8.17
C LEU A 313 2.75 -7.08 9.02
N VAL A 314 1.95 -8.01 8.51
CA VAL A 314 1.70 -9.31 9.15
C VAL A 314 2.33 -10.40 8.27
N THR A 315 3.15 -11.27 8.86
CA THR A 315 3.77 -12.42 8.19
C THR A 315 3.36 -13.74 8.86
N GLY A 316 3.37 -14.83 8.10
CA GLY A 316 3.05 -16.16 8.62
C GLY A 316 2.90 -17.18 7.51
N ARG A 317 2.52 -18.42 7.86
CA ARG A 317 2.31 -19.52 6.89
C ARG A 317 0.89 -19.57 6.31
N LEU A 318 0.05 -18.61 6.68
CA LEU A 318 -1.31 -18.47 6.17
C LEU A 318 -1.32 -17.90 4.74
N SER A 319 -2.43 -18.07 4.04
CA SER A 319 -2.63 -17.47 2.72
C SER A 319 -2.51 -15.93 2.79
N VAL A 320 -2.08 -15.31 1.69
CA VAL A 320 -1.95 -13.85 1.58
C VAL A 320 -3.27 -13.14 1.89
N ASP A 321 -4.41 -13.69 1.47
CA ASP A 321 -5.73 -13.12 1.74
C ASP A 321 -6.09 -13.15 3.23
N SER A 322 -5.76 -14.25 3.92
CA SER A 322 -5.93 -14.37 5.37
C SER A 322 -5.05 -13.37 6.12
N LEU A 323 -3.77 -13.25 5.73
CA LEU A 323 -2.85 -12.27 6.33
C LEU A 323 -3.32 -10.83 6.08
N ASN A 324 -3.87 -10.53 4.91
CA ASN A 324 -4.48 -9.23 4.59
C ASN A 324 -5.71 -8.95 5.45
N ALA A 325 -6.54 -9.96 5.72
CA ALA A 325 -7.67 -9.82 6.62
C ALA A 325 -7.21 -9.53 8.06
N LEU A 326 -6.20 -10.24 8.54
CA LEU A 326 -5.59 -10.03 9.86
C LEU A 326 -4.95 -8.64 9.99
N ALA A 327 -4.23 -8.19 8.96
CA ALA A 327 -3.62 -6.86 8.94
C ALA A 327 -4.65 -5.71 9.03
N ARG A 328 -5.88 -5.91 8.54
CA ARG A 328 -6.98 -4.93 8.65
C ARG A 328 -7.58 -4.82 10.04
N VAL A 329 -7.54 -5.89 10.82
CA VAL A 329 -8.05 -5.92 12.20
C VAL A 329 -6.96 -5.71 13.24
N ALA A 330 -5.69 -5.73 12.83
CA ALA A 330 -4.57 -5.41 13.71
C ALA A 330 -4.68 -3.97 14.22
N THR A 331 -4.57 -3.82 15.53
CA THR A 331 -4.59 -2.54 16.23
C THR A 331 -3.21 -2.21 16.77
N ILE A 332 -2.89 -0.93 16.87
CA ILE A 332 -1.65 -0.47 17.52
C ILE A 332 -2.06 0.10 18.86
N ARG A 333 -1.66 -0.56 19.94
CA ARG A 333 -1.93 -0.13 21.31
C ARG A 333 -0.81 0.71 21.85
#